data_AF-A0A6J6RPQ6-F1
#
_entry.id   AF-A0A6J6RPQ6-F1
#
_cell.length_a   1.000
_cell.length_b   1.000
_cell.length_c   1.000
_cell.angle_alpha   90.00
_cell.angle_beta   90.00
_cell.angle_gamma   90.00
#
_symmetry.space_group_name_H-M   'P 1'
#
loop_
_entity.id
_entity.type
_entity.pdbx_description
1 polymer ?
#
loop_
_entity_poly.entity_id
_entity_poly.type
_entity_poly.pdbx_seq_one_letter_code
_entity_poly.pdbx_strand_id
1 'polypeptide(L)'
;MLRRFVKPVGVALIVILIFLLAGFRLNHPQYGLSSALGSAKSSLALYKHGAQPTIGAKVIVTLPNMPAASPALGIIRSVQGGKVLVVLGSDLREISVQDVKGKLIAVIPFLGAIVGIVGL
;
A
#
# COMPACT_ATOMS: atom_id res chain seq x y z
N MET A 1 -32.74 -17.75 -5.81
CA MET A 1 -32.00 -16.48 -5.58
C MET A 1 -30.54 -16.50 -6.02
N LEU A 2 -29.80 -17.62 -5.88
CA LEU A 2 -28.37 -17.69 -6.18
C LEU A 2 -27.97 -17.31 -7.64
N ARG A 3 -28.76 -17.73 -8.64
CA ARG A 3 -28.47 -17.48 -10.07
C ARG A 3 -28.41 -16.00 -10.48
N ARG A 4 -29.07 -15.10 -9.74
CA ARG A 4 -29.13 -13.66 -10.07
C ARG A 4 -27.80 -12.94 -9.77
N PHE A 5 -27.00 -13.49 -8.84
CA PHE A 5 -25.70 -12.94 -8.47
C PHE A 5 -24.52 -13.56 -9.22
N VAL A 6 -24.72 -14.69 -9.91
CA VAL A 6 -23.61 -15.39 -10.61
C VAL A 6 -22.97 -14.51 -11.70
N LYS A 7 -23.79 -13.78 -12.48
CA LYS A 7 -23.29 -12.86 -13.52
C LYS A 7 -22.48 -11.68 -12.96
N PRO A 8 -22.99 -10.87 -12.00
CA PRO A 8 -22.21 -9.76 -11.45
C PRO A 8 -21.00 -10.20 -10.65
N VAL A 9 -21.08 -11.31 -9.91
CA VAL A 9 -19.93 -11.88 -9.20
C VAL A 9 -18.85 -12.34 -10.19
N GLY A 10 -19.24 -12.99 -11.28
CA GLY A 10 -18.31 -13.38 -12.34
C GLY A 10 -17.58 -12.18 -12.96
N VAL A 11 -18.30 -11.10 -13.27
CA VAL A 11 -17.69 -9.86 -13.77
C VAL A 11 -16.74 -9.24 -12.74
N ALA A 12 -17.13 -9.18 -11.48
CA ALA A 12 -16.28 -8.63 -10.41
C ALA A 12 -14.97 -9.42 -10.26
N LEU A 13 -15.04 -10.76 -10.30
CA LEU A 13 -13.85 -11.61 -10.24
C LEU A 13 -12.91 -11.40 -11.43
N ILE A 14 -13.46 -11.25 -12.65
CA ILE A 14 -12.67 -10.95 -13.84
C ILE A 14 -11.97 -9.59 -13.69
N VAL A 15 -12.68 -8.56 -13.22
CA VAL A 15 -12.07 -7.25 -12.99
C VAL A 15 -10.95 -7.35 -11.95
N ILE A 16 -11.19 -8.00 -10.81
CA ILE A 16 -10.16 -8.21 -9.79
C ILE A 16 -8.94 -8.93 -10.39
N LEU A 17 -9.15 -9.97 -11.19
CA LEU A 17 -8.07 -10.70 -11.84
C LEU A 17 -7.26 -9.79 -12.78
N ILE A 18 -7.93 -8.98 -13.61
CA ILE A 18 -7.26 -8.00 -14.49
C ILE A 18 -6.40 -7.04 -13.67
N PHE A 19 -6.92 -6.49 -12.58
CA PHE A 19 -6.15 -5.60 -11.70
C PHE A 19 -4.94 -6.31 -11.08
N LEU A 20 -5.09 -7.57 -10.67
CA LEU A 20 -3.99 -8.36 -10.12
C LEU A 20 -2.92 -8.67 -11.18
N LEU A 21 -3.32 -8.98 -12.41
CA LEU A 21 -2.40 -9.22 -13.53
C LEU A 21 -1.69 -7.94 -13.97
N ALA A 22 -2.39 -6.80 -13.94
CA ALA A 22 -1.79 -5.48 -14.11
C ALA A 22 -0.86 -5.10 -12.95
N GLY A 23 -0.72 -5.94 -11.92
CA GLY A 23 0.22 -5.75 -10.81
C GLY A 23 -0.25 -4.77 -9.74
N PHE A 24 -1.54 -4.46 -9.69
CA PHE A 24 -2.12 -3.77 -8.54
C PHE A 24 -2.25 -4.76 -7.38
N ARG A 25 -1.97 -4.27 -6.17
CA ARG A 25 -1.99 -5.04 -4.93
C ARG A 25 -2.55 -4.16 -3.83
N LEU A 26 -3.25 -4.80 -2.89
CA LEU A 26 -3.71 -4.19 -1.66
C LEU A 26 -2.85 -4.72 -0.51
N ASN A 27 -2.54 -3.85 0.45
CA ASN A 27 -1.95 -4.26 1.72
C ASN A 27 -2.38 -3.32 2.83
N HIS A 28 -2.17 -3.73 4.08
CA HIS A 28 -2.46 -2.92 5.25
C HIS A 28 -1.14 -2.55 5.93
N PRO A 29 -0.61 -1.32 5.71
CA PRO A 29 0.61 -0.88 6.35
C PRO A 29 0.48 -0.95 7.87
N GLN A 30 1.53 -1.41 8.56
CA GLN A 30 1.57 -1.47 10.02
C GLN A 30 2.30 -0.28 10.62
N TYR A 31 3.07 0.43 9.80
CA TYR A 31 3.91 1.56 10.19
C TYR A 31 4.13 2.53 9.02
N GLY A 32 4.73 3.68 9.32
CA GLY A 32 5.20 4.63 8.33
C GLY A 32 4.41 5.93 8.30
N LEU A 33 4.37 6.57 7.14
CA LEU A 33 3.80 7.92 6.98
C LEU A 33 2.29 7.94 7.21
N SER A 34 1.82 8.89 8.01
CA SER A 34 0.40 9.24 8.07
C SER A 34 -0.05 9.85 6.73
N SER A 35 -1.28 9.55 6.33
CA SER A 35 -1.92 10.11 5.15
C SER A 35 -2.96 11.16 5.55
N ALA A 36 -3.42 11.97 4.60
CA ALA A 36 -4.55 12.89 4.81
C ALA A 36 -5.85 12.15 5.21
N LEU A 37 -5.93 10.84 4.96
CA LEU A 37 -7.08 10.00 5.25
C LEU A 37 -6.90 9.14 6.53
N GLY A 38 -5.88 9.46 7.34
CA GLY A 38 -5.61 8.79 8.61
C GLY A 38 -4.22 8.15 8.67
N SER A 39 -3.96 7.45 9.79
CA SER A 39 -2.70 6.74 10.03
C SER A 39 -2.49 5.62 9.01
N ALA A 40 -1.22 5.40 8.61
CA ALA A 40 -0.84 4.23 7.82
C ALA A 40 -1.38 2.92 8.42
N LYS A 41 -1.37 2.81 9.75
CA LYS A 41 -1.84 1.64 10.51
C LYS A 41 -3.35 1.43 10.47
N SER A 42 -4.15 2.40 10.05
CA SER A 42 -5.62 2.29 10.01
C SER A 42 -6.15 2.35 8.59
N SER A 43 -5.34 1.96 7.60
CA SER A 43 -5.64 2.17 6.19
C SER A 43 -5.25 0.98 5.32
N LEU A 44 -5.91 0.87 4.17
CA LEU A 44 -5.53 -0.04 3.10
C LEU A 44 -4.77 0.74 2.03
N ALA A 45 -3.57 0.28 1.71
CA ALA A 45 -2.75 0.83 0.65
C ALA A 45 -2.97 0.04 -0.65
N LEU A 46 -3.44 0.74 -1.69
CA LEU A 46 -3.38 0.27 -3.06
C LEU A 46 -2.04 0.70 -3.66
N TYR A 47 -1.27 -0.25 -4.15
CA TYR A 47 0.03 0.01 -4.75
C TYR A 47 0.23 -0.79 -6.05
N LYS A 48 1.09 -0.26 -6.91
CA LYS A 48 1.54 -0.92 -8.14
C LYS A 48 2.86 -1.65 -7.85
N HIS A 49 2.80 -2.98 -7.88
CA HIS A 49 3.97 -3.84 -7.72
C HIS A 49 4.92 -3.72 -8.93
N GLY A 50 6.22 -3.87 -8.65
CA GLY A 50 7.29 -3.87 -9.66
C GLY A 50 7.63 -2.49 -10.24
N ALA A 51 7.05 -1.41 -9.71
CA ALA A 51 7.43 -0.06 -10.11
C ALA A 51 8.86 0.26 -9.65
N GLN A 52 9.68 0.83 -10.53
CA GLN A 52 11.04 1.20 -10.16
C GLN A 52 11.05 2.26 -9.03
N PRO A 53 11.93 2.11 -8.03
CA PRO A 53 12.08 3.09 -6.96
C PRO A 53 12.55 4.41 -7.55
N THR A 54 11.80 5.48 -7.30
CA THR A 54 12.12 6.83 -7.77
C THR A 54 12.10 7.79 -6.58
N ILE A 55 13.00 8.76 -6.56
CA ILE A 55 13.08 9.75 -5.49
C ILE A 55 11.75 10.52 -5.41
N GLY A 56 11.24 10.73 -4.21
CA GLY A 56 9.95 11.36 -3.94
C GLY A 56 8.74 10.43 -4.07
N ALA A 57 8.91 9.20 -4.58
CA ALA A 57 7.79 8.27 -4.68
C ALA A 57 7.37 7.76 -3.29
N LYS A 58 6.07 7.79 -3.04
CA LYS A 58 5.44 7.05 -1.94
C LYS A 58 5.44 5.57 -2.29
N VAL A 59 5.90 4.72 -1.37
CA VAL A 59 6.11 3.30 -1.62
C VAL A 59 5.68 2.46 -0.42
N ILE A 60 5.28 1.23 -0.72
CA ILE A 60 5.14 0.18 0.29
C ILE A 60 6.45 -0.60 0.34
N VAL A 61 6.97 -0.79 1.55
CA VAL A 61 8.22 -1.52 1.79
C VAL A 61 8.01 -2.65 2.79
N THR A 62 8.77 -3.71 2.64
CA THR A 62 8.93 -4.73 3.67
C THR A 62 10.11 -4.39 4.56
N LEU A 63 9.96 -4.66 5.85
CA LEU A 63 11.01 -4.44 6.85
C LEU A 63 11.43 -5.81 7.41
N PRO A 64 12.43 -6.50 6.81
CA PRO A 64 12.79 -7.87 7.19
C PRO A 64 13.13 -8.01 8.67
N ASN A 65 13.81 -7.00 9.24
CA ASN A 65 14.27 -6.99 10.63
C ASN A 65 13.21 -6.45 11.61
N MET A 66 12.03 -6.03 11.12
CA MET A 66 10.94 -5.51 11.95
C MET A 66 9.58 -6.02 11.43
N PRO A 67 9.33 -7.34 11.52
CA PRO A 67 8.13 -7.95 10.95
C PRO A 67 6.82 -7.37 11.51
N ALA A 68 6.80 -6.99 12.79
CA ALA A 68 5.63 -6.36 13.43
C ALA A 68 5.30 -4.96 12.86
N ALA A 69 6.28 -4.29 12.24
CA ALA A 69 6.12 -2.99 11.59
C ALA A 69 6.01 -3.11 10.05
N SER A 70 5.99 -4.33 9.52
CA SER A 70 5.95 -4.63 8.09
C SER A 70 4.54 -5.05 7.66
N PRO A 71 4.06 -4.63 6.47
CA PRO A 71 4.70 -3.68 5.56
C PRO A 71 4.55 -2.24 6.07
N ALA A 72 5.43 -1.34 5.60
CA ALA A 72 5.39 0.07 5.98
C ALA A 72 5.18 0.98 4.77
N LEU A 73 4.57 2.14 5.02
CA LEU A 73 4.40 3.20 4.03
C LEU A 73 5.52 4.25 4.18
N GLY A 74 6.26 4.52 3.11
CA GLY A 74 7.35 5.50 3.14
C GLY A 74 7.46 6.35 1.89
N ILE A 75 8.40 7.29 1.93
CA ILE A 75 8.82 8.08 0.76
C ILE A 75 10.30 7.84 0.51
N ILE A 76 10.65 7.56 -0.74
CA ILE A 76 12.04 7.42 -1.15
C ILE A 76 12.72 8.79 -1.13
N ARG A 77 13.81 8.90 -0.40
CA ARG A 77 14.67 10.09 -0.31
C ARG A 77 15.88 10.00 -1.23
N SER A 78 16.41 8.79 -1.43
CA SER A 78 17.57 8.53 -2.29
C SER A 78 17.53 7.09 -2.84
N VAL A 79 18.17 6.88 -3.99
CA VAL A 79 18.37 5.57 -4.63
C VAL A 79 19.84 5.45 -4.99
N GLN A 80 20.57 4.50 -4.40
CA GLN A 80 22.00 4.31 -4.67
C GLN A 80 22.42 2.86 -4.42
N GLY A 81 23.22 2.28 -5.31
CA GLY A 81 23.89 0.98 -5.09
C GLY A 81 22.95 -0.18 -4.77
N GLY A 82 21.75 -0.24 -5.38
CA GLY A 82 20.77 -1.30 -5.12
C GLY A 82 20.00 -1.14 -3.81
N LYS A 83 20.18 -0.02 -3.11
CA LYS A 83 19.46 0.34 -1.89
C LYS A 83 18.71 1.66 -2.07
N VAL A 84 17.73 1.87 -1.20
CA VAL A 84 16.95 3.09 -1.11
C VAL A 84 16.95 3.61 0.31
N LEU A 85 17.10 4.92 0.47
CA LEU A 85 16.79 5.58 1.73
C LEU A 85 15.31 5.94 1.73
N VAL A 86 14.58 5.45 2.72
CA VAL A 86 13.13 5.62 2.84
C VAL A 86 12.82 6.32 4.16
N VAL A 87 12.05 7.40 4.08
CA VAL A 87 11.46 8.06 5.25
C VAL A 87 10.18 7.31 5.64
N LEU A 88 10.13 6.81 6.87
CA LEU A 88 9.03 6.04 7.46
C LEU A 88 8.50 6.78 8.69
N GLY A 89 7.52 7.67 8.52
CA GLY A 89 7.07 8.52 9.62
C GLY A 89 8.21 9.43 10.11
N SER A 90 8.69 9.21 11.34
CA SER A 90 9.84 9.90 11.93
C SER A 90 11.20 9.26 11.62
N ASP A 91 11.22 8.03 11.12
CA ASP A 91 12.45 7.27 10.88
C ASP A 91 12.99 7.48 9.46
N LEU A 92 14.32 7.45 9.31
CA LEU A 92 14.99 7.28 8.03
C LEU A 92 15.66 5.91 8.01
N ARG A 93 15.39 5.08 7.01
CA ARG A 93 15.97 3.74 6.90
C ARG A 93 16.52 3.45 5.52
N GLU A 94 17.66 2.78 5.49
CA GLU A 94 18.21 2.20 4.28
C GLU A 94 17.61 0.80 4.08
N ILE A 95 17.02 0.56 2.91
CA ILE A 95 16.28 -0.66 2.58
C ILE A 95 16.76 -1.16 1.23
N SER A 96 16.83 -2.48 1.03
CA SER A 96 17.16 -3.04 -0.29
C SER A 96 16.07 -2.71 -1.30
N VAL A 97 16.43 -2.44 -2.55
CA VAL A 97 15.46 -2.20 -3.64
C VAL A 97 14.47 -3.37 -3.78
N GLN A 98 14.92 -4.60 -3.50
CA GLN A 98 14.06 -5.80 -3.56
C GLN A 98 12.96 -5.82 -2.48
N ASP A 99 13.16 -5.11 -1.38
CA ASP A 99 12.18 -5.00 -0.29
C ASP A 99 11.16 -3.88 -0.54
N VAL A 100 11.33 -3.11 -1.63
CA VAL A 100 10.31 -2.17 -2.12
C VAL A 100 9.22 -2.96 -2.84
N LYS A 101 8.08 -3.14 -2.18
CA LYS A 101 6.92 -3.86 -2.74
C LYS A 101 6.34 -3.12 -3.94
N GLY A 102 6.36 -1.80 -3.95
CA GLY A 102 5.93 -1.02 -5.11
C GLY A 102 5.44 0.39 -4.76
N LYS A 103 5.02 1.11 -5.79
CA LYS A 103 4.61 2.52 -5.69
C LYS A 103 3.17 2.63 -5.22
N LEU A 104 2.94 3.43 -4.18
CA LEU A 104 1.61 3.73 -3.67
C LEU A 104 0.80 4.46 -4.76
N ILE A 105 -0.43 4.00 -4.98
CA ILE A 105 -1.41 4.60 -5.89
C ILE A 105 -2.47 5.36 -5.09
N ALA A 106 -3.04 4.71 -4.07
CA ALA A 106 -4.07 5.31 -3.23
C ALA A 106 -4.03 4.74 -1.81
N VAL A 107 -4.49 5.55 -0.86
CA VAL A 107 -4.80 5.12 0.51
C VAL A 107 -6.30 5.09 0.65
N ILE A 108 -6.83 3.94 1.08
CA ILE A 108 -8.23 3.71 1.34
C ILE A 108 -8.40 3.77 2.87
N PRO A 109 -9.15 4.75 3.40
CA PRO A 109 -9.38 4.84 4.83
C PRO A 109 -10.23 3.67 5.31
N PHE A 110 -10.11 3.34 6.60
CA PHE A 110 -11.02 2.40 7.22
C PHE A 110 -12.47 2.91 7.14
N LEU A 111 -13.41 2.05 6.74
CA LEU A 111 -14.81 2.44 6.57
C LEU A 111 -15.40 3.03 7.86
N GLY A 112 -15.06 2.51 9.04
CA GLY A 112 -15.50 3.09 10.31
C GLY A 112 -15.00 4.53 10.55
N ALA A 113 -13.86 4.92 9.97
CA ALA A 113 -13.42 6.31 9.99
C ALA A 113 -14.29 7.20 9.08
N ILE A 114 -14.82 6.63 7.98
CA ILE A 114 -15.81 7.33 7.15
C ILE A 114 -17.10 7.51 7.94
N VAL A 115 -17.62 6.47 8.58
CA VAL A 115 -18.86 6.52 9.39
C VAL A 115 -18.77 7.58 10.50
N GLY A 116 -17.62 7.68 11.18
CA GLY A 116 -17.38 8.74 12.19
C GLY A 116 -17.32 10.17 11.63
N ILE A 117 -16.92 10.35 10.37
CA ILE A 117 -16.97 11.67 9.69
C ILE A 117 -18.41 12.04 9.31
N VAL A 118 -19.25 11.05 8.95
CA VAL A 118 -20.66 11.30 8.59
C VAL A 118 -21.60 11.28 9.81
N GLY A 119 -21.08 11.10 11.03
CA GLY A 119 -21.84 11.18 12.28
C GLY A 119 -22.86 10.04 12.47
N LEU A 120 -22.52 8.82 12.03
CA LEU A 120 -23.31 7.60 12.23
C LEU A 120 -22.74 6.74 13.36
#